data_AF-A0A3S0EP37-F1
#
_entry.id   AF-A0A3S0EP37-F1
#
_cell.length_a   1.000
_cell.length_b   1.000
_cell.length_c   1.000
_cell.angle_alpha   90.00
_cell.angle_beta   90.00
_cell.angle_gamma   90.00
#
_symmetry.space_group_name_H-M   'P 1'
#
loop_
_entity.id
_entity.type
_entity.pdbx_description
1 polymer ?
#
loop_
_entity_poly.entity_id
_entity_poly.type
_entity_poly.pdbx_seq_one_letter_code
_entity_poly.pdbx_strand_id
1 'polypeptide(L)'
;MPSLLQLPEGSVCWPASALSSAAMDVVHARTNIRRPRGSTRGVGGSTRWERHYADATAWVEWDWAEIGEGTIVQADPLNVRSNVLLLDERGRPMLSSRRRATLATLVYLLPWQGPVLDTLRHSEAGAMPHAADQRLAA
;
A
#
# COMPACT_ATOMS: atom_id res chain seq x y z
N MET A 1 3.97 -7.97 25.86
CA MET A 1 3.72 -7.94 24.40
C MET A 1 2.64 -8.97 24.12
N PRO A 2 1.40 -8.61 23.77
CA PRO A 2 0.39 -9.64 23.49
C PRO A 2 0.78 -10.33 22.19
N SER A 3 1.07 -11.63 22.29
CA SER A 3 1.37 -12.52 21.18
C SER A 3 0.23 -12.50 20.16
N LEU A 4 0.55 -12.17 18.92
CA LEU A 4 -0.42 -12.23 17.84
C LEU A 4 -0.69 -13.69 17.48
N LEU A 5 -1.96 -14.04 17.44
CA LEU A 5 -2.41 -15.32 16.92
C LEU A 5 -2.28 -15.27 15.41
N GLN A 6 -1.29 -15.98 14.88
CA GLN A 6 -1.24 -16.35 13.47
C GLN A 6 -2.18 -17.53 13.25
N LEU A 7 -3.12 -17.38 12.33
CA LEU A 7 -4.03 -18.47 11.96
C LEU A 7 -3.32 -19.44 11.00
N PRO A 8 -3.74 -20.73 10.94
CA PRO A 8 -3.13 -21.74 10.06
C PRO A 8 -3.07 -21.32 8.59
N GLU A 9 -4.03 -20.52 8.14
CA GLU A 9 -4.08 -19.95 6.79
C GLU A 9 -3.12 -18.76 6.54
N GLY A 10 -2.31 -18.38 7.53
CA GLY A 10 -1.33 -17.28 7.43
C GLY A 10 -1.91 -15.88 7.71
N SER A 11 -3.13 -15.80 8.23
CA SER A 11 -3.73 -14.54 8.65
C SER A 11 -3.18 -14.08 10.00
N VAL A 12 -3.00 -12.77 10.17
CA VAL A 12 -2.61 -12.13 11.43
C VAL A 12 -3.81 -11.44 12.05
N CYS A 13 -4.15 -11.79 13.29
CA CYS A 13 -5.31 -11.22 13.99
C CYS A 13 -5.02 -9.81 14.52
N TRP A 14 -5.78 -8.80 14.11
CA TRP A 14 -5.72 -7.46 14.69
C TRP A 14 -7.03 -7.09 15.39
N PRO A 15 -7.04 -6.81 16.70
CA PRO A 15 -8.22 -6.21 17.31
C PRO A 15 -8.41 -4.80 16.75
N ALA A 16 -9.66 -4.43 16.46
CA ALA A 16 -9.98 -3.10 15.91
C ALA A 16 -9.50 -1.96 16.83
N SER A 17 -9.45 -2.19 18.14
CA SER A 17 -8.89 -1.24 19.11
C SER A 17 -7.40 -0.95 18.93
N ALA A 18 -6.64 -1.86 18.29
CA ALA A 18 -5.24 -1.66 18.00
C ALA A 18 -4.99 -0.87 16.70
N LEU A 19 -6.02 -0.43 15.97
CA LEU A 19 -5.86 0.23 14.67
C LEU A 19 -4.98 1.47 14.75
N SER A 20 -5.18 2.33 15.76
CA SER A 20 -4.38 3.54 15.93
C SER A 20 -2.91 3.24 16.20
N SER A 21 -2.61 2.21 17.02
CA SER A 21 -1.24 1.75 17.22
C SER A 21 -0.67 1.09 15.97
N ALA A 22 -1.48 0.31 15.23
CA ALA A 22 -1.07 -0.29 13.98
C ALA A 22 -0.71 0.79 12.95
N ALA A 23 -1.45 1.90 12.87
CA ALA A 23 -1.15 3.00 11.97
C ALA A 23 0.22 3.65 12.24
N MET A 24 0.73 3.58 13.48
CA MET A 24 2.05 4.10 13.85
C MET A 24 3.19 3.12 13.53
N ASP A 25 2.91 1.83 13.57
CA ASP A 25 3.91 0.76 13.45
C ASP A 25 3.96 0.11 12.06
N VAL A 26 2.98 0.40 11.21
CA VAL A 26 2.90 -0.07 9.83
C VAL A 26 3.77 0.83 8.96
N VAL A 27 4.77 0.26 8.31
CA VAL A 27 5.77 0.97 7.50
C VAL A 27 5.62 0.63 6.02
N HIS A 28 6.09 1.54 5.16
CA HIS A 28 6.13 1.29 3.72
C HIS A 28 7.09 0.13 3.43
N ALA A 29 6.63 -0.85 2.66
CA ALA A 29 7.43 -2.01 2.27
C ALA A 29 7.78 -2.01 0.78
N ARG A 30 6.80 -1.67 -0.08
CA ARG A 30 7.03 -1.59 -1.52
C ARG A 30 5.98 -0.77 -2.25
N THR A 31 6.39 -0.19 -3.38
CA THR A 31 5.47 0.40 -4.36
C THR A 31 5.77 -0.21 -5.73
N ASN A 32 4.73 -0.74 -6.37
CA ASN A 32 4.80 -1.26 -7.74
C ASN A 32 4.16 -0.24 -8.69
N ILE A 33 4.83 0.04 -9.80
CA ILE A 33 4.34 0.96 -10.84
C ILE A 33 3.91 0.15 -12.06
N ARG A 34 2.72 0.47 -12.58
CA ARG A 34 2.11 -0.09 -13.77
C ARG A 34 1.84 1.05 -14.76
N ARG A 35 2.50 0.98 -15.91
CA ARG A 35 2.29 1.89 -17.05
C ARG A 35 1.59 1.10 -18.15
N PRO A 36 0.26 1.25 -18.34
CA PRO A 36 -0.41 0.56 -19.41
C PRO A 36 0.12 1.09 -20.76
N ARG A 37 0.57 0.19 -21.64
CA ARG A 37 1.05 0.57 -22.97
C ARG A 37 -0.13 1.02 -23.83
N GLY A 38 -0.05 2.22 -24.40
CA GLY A 38 -0.99 2.68 -25.43
C GLY A 38 -2.35 3.19 -24.94
N SER A 39 -2.54 3.41 -23.64
CA SER A 39 -3.78 4.02 -23.13
C SER A 39 -3.54 5.45 -22.64
N THR A 40 -4.55 6.31 -22.81
CA THR A 40 -4.68 7.61 -22.11
C THR A 40 -4.90 7.47 -20.60
N ARG A 41 -5.01 6.23 -20.08
CA ARG A 41 -5.08 5.96 -18.64
C ARG A 41 -3.72 6.26 -18.01
N GLY A 42 -3.74 7.14 -17.01
CA GLY A 42 -2.56 7.57 -16.26
C GLY A 42 -1.78 6.44 -15.61
N VAL A 43 -0.56 6.76 -15.17
CA VAL A 43 0.31 5.85 -14.42
C VAL A 43 -0.42 5.41 -13.15
N GLY A 44 -0.30 4.14 -12.77
CA GLY A 44 -0.90 3.64 -11.54
C GLY A 44 -0.09 2.51 -10.96
N GLY A 45 -0.59 1.86 -9.92
CA GLY A 45 0.22 0.87 -9.24
C GLY A 45 -0.44 0.29 -8.01
N SER A 46 0.37 -0.40 -7.22
CA SER A 46 0.02 -0.78 -5.84
C SER A 46 1.06 -0.25 -4.86
N THR A 47 0.64 -0.02 -3.63
CA THR A 47 1.56 0.26 -2.52
C THR A 47 1.23 -0.68 -1.37
N ARG A 48 2.25 -1.32 -0.81
CA ARG A 48 2.13 -2.26 0.30
C ARG A 48 2.85 -1.73 1.52
N TRP A 49 2.17 -1.88 2.64
CA TRP A 49 2.61 -1.49 3.95
C TRP A 49 2.54 -2.67 4.89
N GLU A 50 3.54 -2.80 5.76
CA GLU A 50 3.76 -3.99 6.57
C GLU A 50 4.07 -3.61 8.02
N ARG A 51 3.68 -4.50 8.94
CA ARG A 51 4.13 -4.49 10.32
C ARG A 51 4.74 -5.84 10.64
N HIS A 52 5.99 -5.81 11.06
CA HIS A 52 6.73 -7.01 11.41
C HIS A 52 6.54 -7.34 12.89
N TYR A 53 6.31 -8.62 13.14
CA TYR A 53 6.32 -9.24 14.46
C TYR A 53 7.43 -10.29 14.50
N ALA A 54 7.68 -10.87 15.67
CA ALA A 54 8.74 -11.88 15.82
C ALA A 54 8.61 -13.04 14.83
N ASP A 55 7.38 -13.55 14.64
CA ASP A 55 7.13 -14.77 13.87
C ASP A 55 6.23 -14.56 12.65
N ALA A 56 5.72 -13.34 12.43
CA ALA A 56 4.74 -13.05 11.40
C ALA A 56 4.89 -11.64 10.83
N THR A 57 4.41 -11.43 9.60
CA THR A 57 4.30 -10.11 8.99
C THR A 57 2.84 -9.86 8.62
N ALA A 58 2.24 -8.82 9.20
CA ALA A 58 0.94 -8.32 8.79
C ALA A 58 1.12 -7.30 7.67
N TRP A 59 0.30 -7.37 6.64
CA TRP A 59 0.39 -6.47 5.50
C TRP A 59 -0.98 -5.98 5.04
N VAL A 60 -0.96 -4.76 4.51
CA VAL A 60 -2.07 -4.12 3.80
C VAL A 60 -1.56 -3.56 2.48
N GLU A 61 -2.34 -3.70 1.43
CA GLU A 61 -1.95 -3.29 0.08
C GLU A 61 -3.17 -2.78 -0.69
N TRP A 62 -3.02 -1.65 -1.37
CA TRP A 62 -4.07 -1.06 -2.18
C TRP A 62 -3.50 -0.52 -3.49
N ASP A 63 -4.40 -0.25 -4.42
CA ASP A 63 -4.06 0.32 -5.71
C ASP A 63 -4.17 1.84 -5.68
N TRP A 64 -3.28 2.50 -6.42
CA TRP A 64 -3.25 3.94 -6.61
C TRP A 64 -3.18 4.29 -8.10
N ALA A 65 -3.59 5.50 -8.44
CA ALA A 65 -3.51 6.07 -9.77
C ALA A 65 -3.05 7.52 -9.71
N GLU A 66 -2.24 7.92 -10.67
CA GLU A 66 -1.91 9.31 -10.93
C GLU A 66 -3.00 9.94 -11.80
N ILE A 67 -3.55 11.05 -11.34
CA ILE A 67 -4.65 11.79 -12.01
C ILE A 67 -4.20 13.13 -12.59
N GLY A 68 -2.95 13.51 -12.34
CA GLY A 68 -2.28 14.72 -12.80
C GLY A 68 -0.83 14.69 -12.31
N GLU A 69 0.03 15.52 -12.87
CA GLU A 69 1.46 15.54 -12.53
C GLU A 69 1.66 15.68 -11.02
N GLY A 70 2.30 14.67 -10.41
CA GLY A 70 2.56 14.63 -8.97
C GLY A 70 1.32 14.47 -8.09
N THR A 71 0.14 14.23 -8.67
CA THR A 71 -1.12 14.06 -7.96
C THR A 71 -1.61 12.63 -8.06
N ILE A 72 -1.52 11.91 -6.94
CA ILE A 72 -1.94 10.51 -6.84
C ILE A 72 -3.13 10.35 -5.89
N VAL A 73 -4.01 9.42 -6.24
CA VAL A 73 -5.19 9.04 -5.47
C VAL A 73 -5.22 7.53 -5.27
N GLN A 74 -5.93 7.08 -4.24
CA GLN A 74 -6.29 5.69 -4.12
C GLN A 74 -7.30 5.33 -5.23
N ALA A 75 -7.04 4.26 -5.97
CA ALA A 75 -7.85 3.89 -7.13
C ALA A 75 -9.22 3.31 -6.74
N ASP A 76 -9.26 2.54 -5.65
CA ASP A 76 -10.49 2.03 -5.04
C ASP A 76 -10.35 2.09 -3.50
N PRO A 77 -11.01 3.07 -2.85
CA PRO A 77 -10.99 3.25 -1.40
C PRO A 77 -11.44 2.04 -0.58
N LEU A 78 -12.29 1.18 -1.13
CA LEU A 78 -12.89 0.05 -0.41
C LEU A 78 -12.21 -1.29 -0.71
N ASN A 79 -11.29 -1.31 -1.68
CA ASN A 79 -10.53 -2.50 -2.06
C ASN A 79 -9.10 -2.48 -1.50
N VAL A 80 -9.00 -2.66 -0.19
CA VAL A 80 -7.73 -2.86 0.50
C VAL A 80 -7.51 -4.36 0.70
N ARG A 81 -6.45 -4.89 0.08
CA ARG A 81 -6.00 -6.28 0.23
C ARG A 81 -5.21 -6.41 1.52
N SER A 82 -5.37 -7.50 2.27
CA SER A 82 -4.61 -7.75 3.50
C SER A 82 -4.57 -9.23 3.85
N ASN A 83 -3.57 -9.66 4.64
CA ASN A 83 -3.61 -10.91 5.40
C ASN A 83 -4.07 -10.69 6.85
N VAL A 84 -4.75 -9.58 7.12
CA VAL A 84 -5.18 -9.23 8.47
C VAL A 84 -6.62 -9.67 8.69
N LEU A 85 -6.82 -10.48 9.73
CA LEU A 85 -8.15 -10.76 10.28
C LEU A 85 -8.48 -9.73 11.35
N LEU A 86 -9.37 -8.80 11.03
CA LEU A 86 -9.83 -7.80 12.00
C LEU A 86 -10.85 -8.41 12.97
N LEU A 87 -10.64 -8.18 14.26
CA LEU A 87 -11.50 -8.66 15.34
C LEU A 87 -12.27 -7.50 15.99
N ASP A 88 -13.55 -7.73 16.31
CA ASP A 88 -14.36 -6.82 17.10
C ASP A 88 -13.92 -6.80 18.58
N GLU A 89 -14.56 -5.95 19.38
CA GLU A 89 -14.28 -5.82 20.83
C GLU A 89 -14.51 -7.11 21.63
N ARG A 90 -15.25 -8.07 21.05
CA ARG A 90 -15.51 -9.39 21.64
C ARG A 90 -14.55 -10.45 21.11
N GLY A 91 -13.52 -10.07 20.36
CA GLY A 91 -12.54 -10.97 19.77
C GLY A 91 -13.06 -11.78 18.59
N ARG A 92 -14.20 -11.40 17.98
CA ARG A 92 -14.81 -12.13 16.87
C ARG A 92 -14.47 -11.49 15.53
N PRO A 93 -14.36 -12.27 14.43
CA PRO A 93 -14.15 -11.71 13.10
C PRO A 93 -15.17 -10.62 12.76
N MET A 94 -14.67 -9.48 12.26
CA MET A 94 -15.54 -8.38 11.86
C MET A 94 -16.33 -8.71 10.59
N LEU A 95 -17.57 -8.20 10.54
CA LEU A 95 -18.38 -8.22 9.33
C LEU A 95 -17.68 -7.49 8.18
N SER A 96 -17.88 -7.98 6.95
CA SER A 96 -17.18 -7.50 5.75
C SER A 96 -17.27 -5.99 5.52
N SER A 97 -18.43 -5.37 5.78
CA SER A 97 -18.61 -3.91 5.65
C SER A 97 -17.76 -3.13 6.65
N ARG A 98 -17.80 -3.53 7.92
CA ARG A 98 -17.02 -2.89 9.00
C ARG A 98 -15.53 -3.11 8.78
N ARG A 99 -15.12 -4.31 8.34
CA ARG A 99 -13.74 -4.60 7.94
C ARG A 99 -13.24 -3.65 6.86
N ARG A 100 -14.01 -3.45 5.78
CA ARG A 100 -13.63 -2.50 4.70
C ARG A 100 -13.49 -1.07 5.21
N ALA A 101 -14.44 -0.60 6.01
CA ALA A 101 -14.37 0.74 6.59
C ALA A 101 -13.13 0.92 7.47
N THR A 102 -12.82 -0.06 8.34
CA THR A 102 -11.64 -0.02 9.21
C THR A 102 -10.33 -0.01 8.42
N LEU A 103 -10.22 -0.81 7.35
CA LEU A 103 -9.04 -0.78 6.48
C LEU A 103 -8.91 0.54 5.71
N ALA A 104 -10.01 1.10 5.23
CA ALA A 104 -10.01 2.41 4.57
C ALA A 104 -9.55 3.52 5.54
N THR A 105 -9.99 3.48 6.81
CA THR A 105 -9.50 4.37 7.85
C THR A 105 -8.01 4.22 8.11
N LEU A 106 -7.48 2.98 8.11
CA LEU A 106 -6.03 2.77 8.24
C LEU A 106 -5.27 3.44 7.09
N VAL A 107 -5.70 3.24 5.84
CA VAL A 107 -5.05 3.87 4.68
C VAL A 107 -5.08 5.39 4.79
N TYR A 108 -6.20 5.96 5.23
CA TYR A 108 -6.32 7.41 5.47
C TYR A 108 -5.31 7.95 6.50
N LEU A 109 -4.96 7.17 7.52
CA LEU A 109 -4.03 7.57 8.57
C LEU A 109 -2.55 7.40 8.16
N LEU A 110 -2.25 6.62 7.13
CA LEU A 110 -0.88 6.37 6.69
C LEU A 110 -0.37 7.49 5.78
N PRO A 111 0.90 7.92 5.91
CA PRO A 111 1.50 8.96 5.07
C PRO A 111 1.92 8.39 3.69
N TRP A 112 0.99 7.70 3.02
CA TRP A 112 1.35 6.79 1.94
C TRP A 112 1.73 7.45 0.63
N GLN A 113 1.28 8.68 0.40
CA GLN A 113 1.51 9.37 -0.86
C GLN A 113 2.99 9.70 -1.05
N GLY A 114 3.73 10.04 0.01
CA GLY A 114 5.16 10.37 -0.06
C GLY A 114 6.00 9.25 -0.67
N PRO A 115 6.04 8.05 -0.07
CA PRO A 115 6.82 6.93 -0.62
C PRO A 115 6.43 6.52 -2.04
N VAL A 116 5.14 6.68 -2.40
CA VAL A 116 4.69 6.40 -3.77
C VAL A 116 5.22 7.44 -4.75
N LEU A 117 5.11 8.74 -4.43
CA LEU A 117 5.64 9.83 -5.25
C LEU A 117 7.16 9.74 -5.39
N ASP A 118 7.87 9.40 -4.31
CA ASP A 118 9.31 9.18 -4.36
C ASP A 118 9.64 8.03 -5.32
N THR A 119 8.95 6.89 -5.21
CA THR A 119 9.18 5.76 -6.12
C THR A 119 8.88 6.12 -7.58
N LEU A 120 7.82 6.88 -7.83
CA LEU A 120 7.46 7.40 -9.16
C LEU A 120 8.60 8.22 -9.77
N ARG A 121 9.10 9.23 -9.04
CA ARG A 121 10.18 10.12 -9.50
C ARG A 121 11.47 9.36 -9.82
N HIS A 122 11.87 8.41 -8.97
CA HIS A 122 13.06 7.58 -9.23
C HIS A 122 12.90 6.71 -10.48
N SER A 123 11.68 6.22 -10.74
CA SER A 123 11.42 5.40 -11.93
C SER A 123 11.45 6.19 -13.24
N GLU A 124 11.15 7.49 -13.20
CA GLU A 124 11.24 8.39 -14.35
C GLU A 124 12.69 8.78 -14.64
N ALA A 125 13.46 9.09 -13.59
CA ALA A 125 14.89 9.40 -13.71
C ALA A 125 15.69 8.22 -14.32
N GLY A 126 15.35 6.98 -13.96
CA GLY A 126 15.97 5.78 -14.54
C GLY A 126 15.48 5.41 -15.95
N ALA A 127 14.36 5.97 -16.41
CA ALA A 127 13.78 5.72 -17.73
C ALA A 127 14.30 6.67 -18.82
N MET A 128 14.98 7.76 -18.45
CA MET A 128 15.64 8.65 -19.41
C MET A 128 16.88 7.96 -20.00
N PRO A 129 16.89 7.57 -21.30
CA PRO A 129 18.11 7.09 -21.94
C PRO A 129 19.09 8.25 -22.04
N HIS A 130 20.38 7.95 -21.89
CA HIS A 130 21.49 8.83 -22.21
C HIS A 130 21.48 9.17 -23.71
N ALA A 131 20.56 10.04 -24.14
CA ALA A 131 20.41 10.51 -25.51
C ALA A 131 21.31 11.72 -25.77
N ALA A 132 22.59 11.61 -25.39
CA ALA A 132 23.58 12.66 -25.54
C ALA A 132 24.95 12.04 -25.88
N ASP A 133 25.05 11.27 -26.97
CA ASP A 133 26.37 10.93 -27.54
C ASP A 133 26.40 10.56 -29.03
N GLN A 134 25.40 10.96 -29.83
CA GLN A 134 25.41 10.73 -31.29
C GLN A 134 24.89 11.93 -32.08
N ARG A 135 25.51 13.11 -31.95
CA ARG A 135 25.36 14.20 -32.95
C ARG A 135 26.62 15.06 -33.12
N LEU A 136 27.80 14.46 -33.19
CA LEU A 136 28.98 15.16 -33.73
C LEU A 136 29.89 14.22 -34.52
N ALA A 137 29.43 13.82 -35.70
CA ALA A 137 30.28 13.32 -36.79
C ALA A 137 29.47 13.38 -38.09
N ALA A 138 29.40 14.55 -38.69
CA ALA A 138 29.08 14.77 -40.10
C ALA A 138 29.88 15.98 -40.58
#